data_AF-A0A2K2H642-F1
#
_entry.id   AF-A0A2K2H642-F1
#
_cell.length_a   1.000
_cell.length_b   1.000
_cell.length_c   1.000
_cell.angle_alpha   90.00
_cell.angle_beta   90.00
_cell.angle_gamma   90.00
#
_symmetry.space_group_name_H-M   'P 1'
#
loop_
_entity.id
_entity.type
_entity.pdbx_description
1 polymer ?
#
loop_
_entity_poly.entity_id
_entity_poly.type
_entity_poly.pdbx_seq_one_letter_code
_entity_poly.pdbx_strand_id
1 'polypeptide(L)'
;MKRTLIFAALFLLATTASAADPNLAGSRWSIETTIMVPGMAPMPGGKFDHCFDDSGVPYQEEPGQDCKIVHQQRSGNKVSWEIRCKGEDGASSMKGVSTYQGDSMTSDVEMIADGHTMKMKMKGKRLGPCQ
;
A
#
# COMPACT_ATOMS: atom_id res chain seq x y z
N MET A 1 -2.17 -66.25 7.83
CA MET A 1 -1.24 -65.10 7.92
C MET A 1 -1.36 -64.25 6.66
N LYS A 2 -2.23 -63.24 6.68
CA LYS A 2 -2.37 -62.20 5.64
C LYS A 2 -3.48 -61.25 6.08
N ARG A 3 -3.20 -59.94 6.06
CA ARG A 3 -4.08 -58.82 5.71
C ARG A 3 -3.77 -57.61 6.60
N THR A 4 -2.79 -56.81 6.19
CA THR A 4 -2.97 -55.55 5.44
C THR A 4 -2.93 -54.39 6.43
N LEU A 5 -1.72 -53.86 6.63
CA LEU A 5 -1.47 -52.59 7.31
C LEU A 5 -2.05 -51.48 6.44
N ILE A 6 -3.15 -50.86 6.91
CA ILE A 6 -3.75 -49.69 6.29
C ILE A 6 -2.91 -48.48 6.72
N PHE A 7 -1.96 -48.08 5.87
CA PHE A 7 -1.26 -46.79 5.98
C PHE A 7 -2.25 -45.68 5.58
N ALA A 8 -2.87 -45.04 6.56
CA ALA A 8 -3.64 -43.82 6.36
C ALA A 8 -2.67 -42.66 6.09
N ALA A 9 -2.35 -42.42 4.81
CA ALA A 9 -1.61 -41.25 4.37
C ALA A 9 -2.51 -40.02 4.47
N LEU A 10 -2.41 -39.30 5.59
CA LEU A 10 -3.04 -38.01 5.81
C LEU A 10 -2.31 -36.97 4.96
N PHE A 11 -2.75 -36.79 3.71
CA PHE A 11 -2.27 -35.74 2.82
C PHE A 11 -2.72 -34.38 3.39
N LEU A 12 -1.85 -33.73 4.16
CA LEU A 12 -1.97 -32.33 4.53
C LEU A 12 -1.90 -31.51 3.23
N LEU A 13 -3.06 -31.16 2.66
CA LEU A 13 -3.14 -30.10 1.67
C LEU A 13 -2.73 -28.80 2.36
N ALA A 14 -1.46 -28.44 2.23
CA ALA A 14 -1.02 -27.08 2.46
C ALA A 14 -1.64 -26.21 1.36
N THR A 15 -2.83 -25.66 1.63
CA THR A 15 -3.40 -24.57 0.85
C THR A 15 -2.46 -23.38 1.01
N THR A 16 -1.57 -23.21 0.04
CA THR A 16 -0.90 -21.94 -0.18
C THR A 16 -1.99 -20.93 -0.48
N ALA A 17 -2.38 -20.14 0.52
CA ALA A 17 -3.19 -18.96 0.33
C ALA A 17 -2.38 -18.00 -0.56
N SER A 18 -2.50 -18.18 -1.87
CA SER A 18 -2.01 -17.21 -2.85
C SER A 18 -2.87 -15.98 -2.63
N ALA A 19 -2.32 -15.00 -1.91
CA ALA A 19 -2.95 -13.69 -1.79
C ALA A 19 -3.04 -13.14 -3.20
N ALA A 20 -4.24 -13.24 -3.79
CA ALA A 20 -4.51 -12.80 -5.15
C ALA A 20 -4.02 -11.36 -5.30
N ASP A 21 -3.31 -11.10 -6.38
CA ASP A 21 -2.90 -9.73 -6.73
C ASP A 21 -4.19 -8.89 -6.82
N PRO A 22 -4.34 -7.85 -5.98
CA PRO A 22 -5.50 -6.98 -6.05
C PRO A 22 -5.53 -6.35 -7.45
N ASN A 23 -6.61 -6.56 -8.20
CA ASN A 23 -6.80 -5.80 -9.44
C ASN A 23 -7.04 -4.32 -9.07
N LEU A 24 -5.97 -3.53 -9.10
CA LEU A 24 -5.93 -2.12 -8.69
C LEU A 24 -6.13 -1.18 -9.88
N ALA A 25 -5.57 -1.52 -11.04
CA ALA A 25 -5.63 -0.65 -12.21
C ALA A 25 -7.07 -0.32 -12.61
N GLY A 26 -7.34 0.96 -12.81
CA GLY A 26 -8.67 1.47 -13.17
C GLY A 26 -9.67 1.46 -12.02
N SER A 27 -9.25 1.19 -10.79
CA SER A 27 -10.12 1.26 -9.62
C SER A 27 -9.97 2.58 -8.87
N ARG A 28 -11.12 3.15 -8.47
CA ARG A 28 -11.21 4.37 -7.68
C ARG A 28 -11.37 4.04 -6.21
N TRP A 29 -10.63 4.76 -5.38
CA TRP A 29 -10.56 4.57 -3.94
C TRP A 29 -10.67 5.89 -3.20
N SER A 30 -11.21 5.86 -2.00
CA SER A 30 -11.17 6.98 -1.06
C SER A 30 -10.10 6.68 -0.01
N ILE A 31 -9.10 7.55 0.11
CA ILE A 31 -7.94 7.39 0.97
C ILE A 31 -7.98 8.47 2.04
N GLU A 32 -7.95 8.04 3.30
CA GLU A 32 -7.84 8.89 4.47
C GLU A 32 -6.44 8.76 5.06
N THR A 33 -5.81 9.90 5.36
CA THR A 33 -4.46 9.97 5.91
C THR A 33 -4.52 10.39 7.38
N THR A 34 -3.64 9.81 8.19
CA THR A 34 -3.44 10.16 9.60
C THR A 34 -1.96 10.45 9.82
N ILE A 35 -1.65 11.62 10.36
CA ILE A 35 -0.29 12.05 10.66
C ILE A 35 0.05 11.63 12.09
N MET A 36 1.21 11.00 12.26
CA MET A 36 1.71 10.49 13.53
C MET A 36 2.91 11.34 13.97
N VAL A 37 2.68 12.29 14.87
CA VAL A 37 3.73 13.15 15.45
C VAL A 37 4.12 12.60 16.83
N PRO A 38 5.40 12.31 17.10
CA PRO A 38 5.84 11.85 18.42
C PRO A 38 5.43 12.82 19.54
N GLY A 39 4.87 12.30 20.62
CA GLY A 39 4.45 13.11 21.78
C GLY A 39 3.11 13.83 21.64
N MET A 40 2.40 13.67 20.52
CA MET A 40 1.05 14.20 20.30
C MET A 40 0.08 13.09 19.93
N ALA A 41 -1.23 13.37 20.07
CA ALA A 41 -2.26 12.47 19.56
C ALA A 41 -2.24 12.45 18.01
N PRO A 42 -2.62 11.32 17.36
CA PRO A 42 -2.75 11.25 15.92
C PRO A 42 -3.68 12.34 15.37
N MET A 43 -3.28 13.00 14.28
CA MET A 43 -4.04 14.09 13.68
C MET A 43 -4.54 13.70 12.28
N PRO A 44 -5.72 14.18 11.84
CA PRO A 44 -6.19 13.96 10.47
C PRO A 44 -5.26 14.65 9.46
N GLY A 45 -4.82 13.90 8.44
CA GLY A 45 -4.02 14.41 7.31
C GLY A 45 -4.85 14.77 6.09
N GLY A 46 -6.17 14.57 6.14
CA GLY A 46 -7.09 14.80 5.03
C GLY A 46 -7.56 13.50 4.36
N LYS A 47 -8.44 13.67 3.37
CA LYS A 47 -9.05 12.59 2.60
C LYS A 47 -9.11 12.98 1.13
N PHE A 48 -8.75 12.06 0.25
CA PHE A 48 -8.76 12.28 -1.19
C PHE A 48 -9.21 11.01 -1.92
N ASP A 49 -9.77 11.20 -3.11
CA ASP A 49 -10.10 10.10 -4.00
C ASP A 49 -8.95 9.87 -4.99
N HIS A 50 -8.56 8.61 -5.18
CA HIS A 50 -7.44 8.22 -6.02
C HIS A 50 -7.85 7.15 -7.03
N CYS A 51 -7.40 7.31 -8.26
CA CYS A 51 -7.55 6.35 -9.33
C CYS A 51 -6.23 5.62 -9.54
N PHE A 52 -6.18 4.34 -9.17
CA PHE A 52 -4.96 3.55 -9.28
C PHE A 52 -4.67 3.16 -10.73
N ASP A 53 -3.40 3.23 -11.09
CA ASP A 53 -2.83 2.62 -12.27
C ASP A 53 -2.22 1.23 -11.92
N ASP A 54 -1.43 0.68 -12.82
CA ASP A 54 -0.73 -0.60 -12.61
C ASP A 54 0.36 -0.53 -11.53
N SER A 55 0.82 0.67 -11.13
CA SER A 55 1.83 0.81 -10.07
C SER A 55 1.27 0.31 -8.74
N GLY A 56 -0.02 0.58 -8.48
CA GLY A 56 -0.64 0.33 -7.20
C GLY A 56 -0.03 1.17 -6.07
N VAL A 57 0.53 2.34 -6.38
CA VAL A 57 1.09 3.26 -5.39
C VAL A 57 0.02 4.31 -5.03
N PRO A 58 -0.36 4.47 -3.73
CA PRO A 58 -1.41 5.39 -3.31
C PRO A 58 -0.89 6.82 -3.21
N TYR A 59 -0.42 7.36 -4.32
CA TYR A 59 0.15 8.70 -4.39
C TYR A 59 -0.56 9.53 -5.44
N GLN A 60 -0.90 10.77 -5.06
CA GLN A 60 -1.43 11.76 -5.97
C GLN A 60 -0.37 12.84 -6.17
N GLU A 61 -0.01 13.07 -7.42
CA GLU A 61 0.95 14.10 -7.79
C GLU A 61 0.34 15.48 -7.50
N GLU A 62 1.07 16.28 -6.74
CA GLU A 62 0.70 17.65 -6.41
C GLU A 62 1.17 18.59 -7.54
N PRO A 63 0.34 19.56 -7.98
CA PRO A 63 0.75 20.53 -8.99
C PRO A 63 2.02 21.27 -8.58
N GLY A 64 3.01 21.34 -9.48
CA GLY A 64 4.25 22.09 -9.24
C GLY A 64 5.39 21.29 -8.61
N GLN A 65 5.22 19.98 -8.39
CA GLN A 65 6.31 19.08 -7.97
C GLN A 65 6.65 18.07 -9.08
N ASP A 66 7.95 17.81 -9.31
CA ASP A 66 8.42 16.70 -10.16
C ASP A 66 8.64 15.47 -9.28
N CYS A 67 7.66 14.57 -9.26
CA CYS A 67 7.67 13.38 -8.42
C CYS A 67 7.86 12.10 -9.24
N LYS A 68 8.80 11.25 -8.82
CA LYS A 68 9.13 10.00 -9.52
C LYS A 68 9.09 8.83 -8.56
N ILE A 69 8.39 7.77 -8.97
CA ILE A 69 8.50 6.45 -8.33
C ILE A 69 9.90 5.91 -8.66
N VAL A 70 10.78 5.88 -7.66
CA VAL A 70 12.18 5.40 -7.81
C VAL A 70 12.33 3.94 -7.38
N HIS A 71 11.38 3.42 -6.62
CA HIS A 71 11.32 2.02 -6.24
C HIS A 71 9.87 1.56 -6.16
N GLN A 72 9.60 0.37 -6.68
CA GLN A 72 8.32 -0.31 -6.57
C GLN A 72 8.55 -1.82 -6.58
N GLN A 73 7.96 -2.51 -5.61
CA GLN A 73 7.98 -3.97 -5.54
C GLN A 73 6.62 -4.49 -5.09
N ARG A 74 6.04 -5.38 -5.88
CA ARG A 74 4.79 -6.07 -5.54
C ARG A 74 5.08 -7.49 -5.05
N SER A 75 4.45 -7.88 -3.95
CA SER A 75 4.51 -9.23 -3.41
C SER A 75 3.12 -9.63 -2.91
N GLY A 76 2.38 -10.37 -3.74
CA GLY A 76 0.97 -10.70 -3.47
C GLY A 76 0.14 -9.43 -3.33
N ASN A 77 -0.47 -9.26 -2.16
CA ASN A 77 -1.32 -8.11 -1.86
C ASN A 77 -0.59 -6.91 -1.25
N LYS A 78 0.74 -6.92 -1.23
CA LYS A 78 1.58 -5.83 -0.72
C LYS A 78 2.33 -5.13 -1.84
N VAL A 79 2.38 -3.81 -1.79
CA VAL A 79 3.18 -2.95 -2.67
C VAL A 79 4.11 -2.11 -1.79
N SER A 80 5.41 -2.35 -1.90
CA SER A 80 6.44 -1.49 -1.31
C SER A 80 6.87 -0.47 -2.34
N TRP A 81 6.99 0.79 -1.95
CA TRP A 81 7.28 1.87 -2.90
C TRP A 81 8.13 2.98 -2.28
N GLU A 82 8.87 3.69 -3.13
CA GLU A 82 9.59 4.92 -2.81
C GLU A 82 9.37 5.93 -3.93
N ILE A 83 8.97 7.14 -3.56
CA ILE A 83 8.81 8.30 -4.41
C ILE A 83 9.83 9.34 -3.99
N ARG A 84 10.44 10.01 -4.96
CA ARG A 84 11.26 11.20 -4.73
C ARG A 84 10.68 12.36 -5.51
N CYS A 85 10.47 13.47 -4.82
CA CYS A 85 9.95 14.69 -5.37
C CYS A 85 11.02 15.77 -5.36
N LYS A 86 11.02 16.60 -6.41
CA LYS A 86 11.78 17.85 -6.47
C LYS A 86 10.78 18.99 -6.69
N GLY A 87 10.77 19.94 -5.77
CA GLY A 87 9.97 21.16 -5.88
C GLY A 87 10.83 22.41 -5.65
N GLU A 88 10.21 23.59 -5.73
CA GLU A 88 10.87 24.86 -5.44
C GLU A 88 11.39 24.93 -4.00
N ASP A 89 10.66 24.31 -3.06
CA ASP A 89 11.01 24.26 -1.63
C ASP A 89 12.10 23.23 -1.29
N GLY A 90 12.56 22.44 -2.27
CA GLY A 90 13.63 21.46 -2.09
C GLY A 90 13.24 20.03 -2.52
N ALA A 91 14.07 19.07 -2.09
CA ALA A 91 13.87 17.66 -2.38
C ALA A 91 13.19 16.96 -1.20
N SER A 92 12.20 16.12 -1.49
CA SER A 92 11.55 15.27 -0.51
C SER A 92 11.50 13.82 -0.98
N SER A 93 11.37 12.90 -0.03
CA SER A 93 11.16 11.48 -0.33
C SER A 93 10.02 10.91 0.50
N MET A 94 9.31 9.97 -0.08
CA MET A 94 8.22 9.25 0.56
C MET A 94 8.41 7.78 0.28
N LYS A 95 8.44 6.95 1.32
CA LYS A 95 8.45 5.50 1.17
C LYS A 95 7.35 4.88 1.99
N GLY A 96 6.79 3.79 1.50
CA GLY A 96 5.71 3.13 2.19
C GLY A 96 5.55 1.68 1.81
N VAL A 97 4.74 0.99 2.61
CA VAL A 97 4.25 -0.35 2.31
C VAL A 97 2.74 -0.32 2.39
N SER A 98 2.10 -0.52 1.24
CA SER A 98 0.65 -0.58 1.12
C SER A 98 0.21 -2.03 1.06
N THR A 99 -0.77 -2.40 1.87
CA THR A 99 -1.40 -3.73 1.90
C THR A 99 -2.85 -3.59 1.49
N TYR A 100 -3.26 -4.38 0.50
CA TYR A 100 -4.61 -4.36 -0.06
C TYR A 100 -5.36 -5.65 0.30
N GLN A 101 -6.63 -5.54 0.70
CA GLN A 101 -7.46 -6.67 1.10
C GLN A 101 -8.89 -6.43 0.62
N GLY A 102 -9.22 -7.01 -0.54
CA GLY A 102 -10.50 -6.77 -1.23
C GLY A 102 -10.72 -5.28 -1.52
N ASP A 103 -11.69 -4.69 -0.84
CA ASP A 103 -12.07 -3.27 -0.97
C ASP A 103 -11.47 -2.38 0.11
N SER A 104 -10.49 -2.88 0.87
CA SER A 104 -9.78 -2.14 1.91
C SER A 104 -8.28 -2.07 1.65
N MET A 105 -7.66 -0.98 2.08
CA MET A 105 -6.22 -0.77 1.99
C MET A 105 -5.72 -0.12 3.27
N THR A 106 -4.50 -0.51 3.68
CA THR A 106 -3.74 0.17 4.72
C THR A 106 -2.34 0.45 4.23
N SER A 107 -1.79 1.62 4.53
CA SER A 107 -0.40 1.93 4.23
C SER A 107 0.29 2.55 5.43
N ASP A 108 1.51 2.11 5.71
CA ASP A 108 2.43 2.82 6.60
C ASP A 108 3.42 3.58 5.71
N VAL A 109 3.56 4.89 5.94
CA VAL A 109 4.34 5.80 5.10
C VAL A 109 5.30 6.60 5.96
N GLU A 110 6.54 6.72 5.49
CA GLU A 110 7.55 7.61 6.03
C GLU A 110 7.89 8.66 4.97
N MET A 111 7.70 9.93 5.31
CA MET A 111 8.07 11.07 4.48
C MET A 111 9.28 11.75 5.10
N ILE A 112 10.24 12.12 4.27
CA ILE A 112 11.41 12.92 4.64
C ILE A 112 11.36 14.20 3.81
N ALA A 113 11.27 15.33 4.49
CA ALA A 113 11.31 16.67 3.91
C ALA A 113 12.13 17.57 4.83
N ASP A 114 13.01 18.41 4.28
CA ASP A 114 13.84 19.35 5.04
C ASP A 114 14.59 18.74 6.24
N GLY A 115 15.08 17.50 6.08
CA GLY A 115 15.77 16.76 7.14
C GLY A 115 14.87 16.23 8.27
N HIS A 116 13.55 16.44 8.18
CA HIS A 116 12.57 15.95 9.15
C HIS A 116 11.87 14.70 8.62
N THR A 117 11.75 13.69 9.49
CA THR A 117 11.00 12.47 9.20
C THR A 117 9.61 12.54 9.79
N MET A 118 8.59 12.43 8.95
CA MET A 118 7.18 12.36 9.33
C MET A 118 6.63 10.97 9.06
N LYS A 119 5.87 10.44 10.01
CA LYS A 119 5.19 9.15 9.85
C LYS A 119 3.71 9.37 9.60
N MET A 120 3.17 8.63 8.65
CA MET A 120 1.76 8.68 8.28
C MET A 120 1.20 7.28 8.16
N LYS A 121 -0.09 7.15 8.45
CA LYS A 121 -0.88 5.97 8.13
C LYS A 121 -1.95 6.37 7.13
N MET A 122 -2.21 5.51 6.15
CA MET A 122 -3.31 5.68 5.21
C MET A 122 -4.28 4.52 5.36
N LYS A 123 -5.58 4.82 5.22
CA LYS A 123 -6.64 3.83 5.10
C LYS A 123 -7.43 4.12 3.83
N GLY A 124 -7.53 3.14 2.96
CA GLY A 124 -8.26 3.22 1.70
C GLY A 124 -9.53 2.37 1.72
N LYS A 125 -10.58 2.85 1.06
CA LYS A 125 -11.79 2.08 0.72
C LYS A 125 -12.07 2.17 -0.77
N ARG A 126 -12.28 1.04 -1.45
CA ARG A 126 -12.65 1.00 -2.87
C ARG A 126 -14.05 1.60 -3.07
N LEU A 127 -14.17 2.47 -4.07
CA LEU A 127 -15.42 3.14 -4.46
C LEU A 127 -16.03 2.56 -5.74
N GLY A 128 -15.23 1.85 -6.55
CA GLY A 128 -15.66 1.25 -7.81
C GLY A 128 -14.62 1.46 -8.91
N PRO A 129 -15.02 1.45 -10.19
CA PRO A 129 -14.15 1.85 -11.29
C PRO A 129 -13.91 3.37 -11.30
N CYS A 130 -12.81 3.79 -11.91
CA CYS A 130 -12.59 5.17 -12.33
C CYS A 130 -13.59 5.56 -13.42
N GLN A 131 -13.94 6.84 -13.47
CA GLN A 131 -14.87 7.42 -14.46
C GLN A 131 -14.11 8.07 -15.61
#